data_AF-A0A531MLV5-F1
#
_entry.id   AF-A0A531MLV5-F1
#
_cell.length_a   1.000
_cell.length_b   1.000
_cell.length_c   1.000
_cell.angle_alpha   90.00
_cell.angle_beta   90.00
_cell.angle_gamma   90.00
#
_symmetry.space_group_name_H-M   'P 1'
#
loop_
_entity.id
_entity.type
_entity.pdbx_description
1 polymer ?
#
loop_
_entity_poly.entity_id
_entity_poly.type
_entity_poly.pdbx_seq_one_letter_code
_entity_poly.pdbx_strand_id
1 'polypeptide(L)' 'MRARRPNSREKILAAAADVARESGPGSLSLDAVAS' A
#
# COMPACT_ATOMS: atom_id res chain seq x y z
N MET A 1 13.40 15.57 -10.31
CA MET A 1 12.09 15.06 -9.83
C MET A 1 11.91 13.62 -10.31
N ARG A 2 11.77 12.66 -9.39
CA ARG A 2 11.62 11.24 -9.74
C ARG A 2 10.31 11.08 -10.52
N ALA A 3 10.36 10.44 -11.69
CA ALA A 3 9.19 10.23 -12.54
C ALA A 3 8.09 9.54 -11.73
N ARG A 4 7.00 10.25 -11.47
CA ARG A 4 5.83 9.74 -10.74
C ARG A 4 5.14 8.75 -11.66
N ARG A 5 5.47 7.47 -11.49
CA ARG A 5 4.85 6.38 -12.26
C ARG A 5 3.34 6.43 -12.00
N PRO A 6 2.51 6.70 -13.03
CA PRO A 6 1.09 6.98 -12.84
C PRO A 6 0.35 5.84 -12.15
N ASN A 7 0.84 4.62 -12.28
CA ASN A 7 0.27 3.39 -11.72
C ASN A 7 0.77 2.99 -10.32
N SER A 8 1.79 3.65 -9.77
CA SER A 8 2.35 3.22 -8.48
C SER A 8 1.41 3.55 -7.31
N ARG A 9 0.69 4.68 -7.39
CA ARG A 9 -0.21 5.10 -6.31
C ARG A 9 -1.42 4.18 -6.18
N GLU A 10 -2.03 3.80 -7.30
CA GLU A 10 -3.18 2.88 -7.30
C GLU A 10 -2.79 1.49 -6.76
N LYS A 11 -1.61 0.99 -7.12
CA LYS A 11 -1.09 -0.28 -6.60
C LYS A 11 -0.88 -0.25 -5.08
N ILE A 12 -0.30 0.84 -4.56
CA ILE A 12 -0.10 1.02 -3.11
C ILE A 12 -1.45 1.06 -2.37
N LEU A 13 -2.45 1.76 -2.93
CA LEU A 13 -3.78 1.83 -2.32
C LEU A 13 -4.49 0.48 -2.30
N ALA A 14 -4.39 -0.30 -3.38
CA ALA A 14 -4.96 -1.64 -3.45
C ALA A 14 -4.29 -2.58 -2.42
N ALA A 15 -2.95 -2.60 -2.38
CA ALA A 15 -2.20 -3.42 -1.43
C ALA A 15 -2.50 -3.03 0.03
N ALA A 16 -2.58 -1.72 0.34
CA ALA A 16 -2.95 -1.25 1.67
C ALA A 16 -4.36 -1.68 2.09
N ALA A 17 -5.32 -1.70 1.15
CA ALA A 17 -6.67 -2.16 1.43
C ALA A 17 -6.72 -3.67 1.74
N ASP A 18 -5.92 -4.48 1.07
CA ASP A 18 -5.83 -5.92 1.33
C ASP A 18 -5.19 -6.20 2.68
N VAL A 19 -4.05 -5.57 3.00
CA VAL A 19 -3.40 -5.73 4.30
C VAL A 19 -4.31 -5.25 5.44
N ALA A 20 -5.03 -4.14 5.24
CA ALA A 20 -5.97 -3.63 6.25
C ALA A 20 -7.16 -4.57 6.50
N ARG A 21 -7.62 -5.33 5.49
CA ARG A 21 -8.67 -6.34 5.66
C ARG A 21 -8.20 -7.55 6.46
N GLU A 22 -6.96 -7.97 6.25
CA GLU A 22 -6.37 -9.12 6.94
C GLU A 22 -5.95 -8.80 8.38
N SER A 23 -5.25 -7.69 8.57
CA SER A 23 -4.58 -7.37 9.84
C SER A 23 -5.33 -6.35 10.71
N GLY A 24 -6.38 -5.72 10.17
CA GLY A 24 -7.07 -4.61 10.81
C GLY A 24 -6.26 -3.30 10.79
N PRO A 25 -6.90 -2.15 11.05
CA PRO A 25 -6.28 -0.83 10.90
C PRO A 25 -5.12 -0.54 11.87
N GLY A 26 -4.94 -1.34 12.92
CA GLY A 26 -3.90 -1.17 13.94
C GLY A 26 -2.53 -1.76 13.60
N SER A 27 -2.44 -2.63 12.59
CA SER A 27 -1.20 -3.33 12.20
C SER A 27 -0.65 -2.90 10.84
N LEU A 28 -1.19 -1.84 10.23
CA LEU A 28 -0.80 -1.40 8.89
C LEU A 28 0.56 -0.67 8.92
N SER A 29 1.56 -1.22 8.25
CA SER A 29 2.88 -0.61 8.06
C SER A 29 3.21 -0.43 6.58
N LEU A 30 4.07 0.55 6.25
CA LEU A 30 4.51 0.78 4.87
C LEU A 30 5.27 -0.42 4.30
N ASP A 31 5.96 -1.16 5.16
CA ASP A 31 6.70 -2.37 4.79
C ASP A 31 5.76 -3.50 4.39
N ALA A 32 4.66 -3.68 5.13
CA ALA A 32 3.62 -4.65 4.81
C ALA A 32 2.91 -4.37 3.47
N VAL A 33 2.82 -3.10 3.07
CA VAL A 33 2.23 -2.69 1.78
C VAL A 33 3.22 -2.81 0.61
N ALA A 34 4.52 -2.81 0.91
CA ALA A 34 5.59 -2.78 -0.09
C ALA A 34 6.27 -4.15 -0.33
N SER A 35 5.92 -5.17 0.45
CA SER A 35 6.39 -6.56 0.28
C SER A 35 5.67 -7.30 -0.84
#